data_AF-A0A968NNG2-F1
#
_entry.id   AF-A0A968NNG2-F1
#
_cell.length_a   1.000
_cell.length_b   1.000
_cell.length_c   1.000
_cell.angle_alpha   90.00
_cell.angle_beta   90.00
_cell.angle_gamma   90.00
#
_symmetry.space_group_name_H-M   'P 1'
#
loop_
_entity.id
_entity.type
_entity.pdbx_description
1 polymer ?
#
loop_
_entity_poly.entity_id
_entity_poly.type
_entity_poly.pdbx_seq_one_letter_code
_entity_poly.pdbx_strand_id
1 'polypeptide(L)'
;MAAFDRIGQGNTEIILVVGYSGIGKSALVNEVHKPIVRQQGYFISGKFDQFQRNIPYSAFIEAFQDLMRYLLTENIENLSKLKTKLSASLGNNGQLIIDVIPEVELIIGQQPPVQSLEATESQNRFNRVFKKFYKCFYHR
;
A
#
# COMPACT_ATOMS: atom_id res chain seq x y z
N MET A 1 -16.24 -8.50 14.86
CA MET A 1 -17.29 -8.10 13.90
C MET A 1 -17.70 -6.64 14.08
N ALA A 2 -18.03 -6.17 15.28
CA ALA A 2 -18.45 -4.76 15.48
C ALA A 2 -17.51 -3.68 14.88
N ALA A 3 -16.19 -3.86 14.94
CA ALA A 3 -15.25 -2.94 14.28
C ALA A 3 -15.35 -2.99 12.75
N PHE A 4 -15.54 -4.17 12.17
CA PHE A 4 -15.74 -4.34 10.72
C PHE A 4 -17.05 -3.68 10.26
N ASP A 5 -18.13 -3.82 11.04
CA ASP A 5 -19.42 -3.19 10.72
C ASP A 5 -19.31 -1.65 10.71
N ARG A 6 -18.52 -1.07 11.64
CA ARG A 6 -18.24 0.37 11.66
C ARG A 6 -17.39 0.83 10.48
N ILE A 7 -16.44 0.02 10.01
CA ILE A 7 -15.67 0.31 8.79
C ILE A 7 -16.60 0.37 7.57
N GLY A 8 -17.58 -0.53 7.49
CA GLY A 8 -18.62 -0.52 6.44
C GLY A 8 -19.44 0.78 6.39
N GLN A 9 -19.51 1.52 7.50
CA GLN A 9 -20.19 2.81 7.60
C GLN A 9 -19.29 4.01 7.22
N GLY A 10 -18.03 3.76 6.83
CA GLY A 10 -17.07 4.78 6.43
C GLY A 10 -16.08 5.20 7.51
N ASN A 11 -16.09 4.56 8.69
CA ASN A 11 -15.09 4.82 9.73
C ASN A 11 -13.74 4.15 9.40
N THR A 12 -12.67 4.69 9.98
CA THR A 12 -11.34 4.06 9.99
C THR A 12 -11.06 3.50 11.38
N GLU A 13 -10.76 2.21 11.48
CA GLU A 13 -10.52 1.53 12.75
C GLU A 13 -9.13 0.89 12.76
N ILE A 14 -8.50 0.85 13.94
CA ILE A 14 -7.23 0.15 14.17
C ILE A 14 -7.46 -0.87 15.27
N ILE A 15 -7.00 -2.11 15.04
CA ILE A 15 -7.08 -3.20 16.01
C ILE A 15 -5.67 -3.71 16.28
N LEU A 16 -5.29 -3.80 17.56
CA LEU A 16 -4.02 -4.36 17.99
C LEU A 16 -4.25 -5.74 18.63
N VAL A 17 -3.59 -6.77 18.11
CA VAL A 17 -3.64 -8.14 18.63
C VAL A 17 -2.30 -8.49 19.26
N VAL A 18 -2.29 -8.70 20.58
CA VAL A 18 -1.07 -8.99 21.36
C VAL A 18 -1.16 -10.39 21.98
N GLY A 19 -0.05 -11.11 22.00
CA GLY A 19 0.04 -12.45 22.59
C GLY A 19 1.35 -13.16 22.25
N TYR A 20 1.62 -14.27 22.92
CA TYR A 20 2.85 -15.06 22.76
C TYR A 20 3.07 -15.57 21.33
N SER A 21 4.32 -15.87 20.99
CA SER A 21 4.64 -16.50 19.70
C SER A 21 3.91 -17.85 19.56
N GLY A 22 3.45 -18.18 18.35
CA GLY A 22 2.75 -19.44 18.09
C GLY A 22 1.30 -19.54 18.58
N ILE A 23 0.77 -18.57 19.33
CA ILE A 23 -0.60 -18.62 19.90
C ILE A 23 -1.74 -18.44 18.87
N GLY A 24 -1.42 -18.38 17.57
CA GLY A 24 -2.42 -18.25 16.50
C GLY A 24 -2.83 -16.82 16.14
N LYS A 25 -2.07 -15.78 16.52
CA LYS A 25 -2.38 -14.37 16.16
C LYS A 25 -2.60 -14.16 14.66
N SER A 26 -1.70 -14.70 13.83
CA SER A 26 -1.81 -14.59 12.37
C SER A 26 -3.04 -15.33 11.83
N ALA A 27 -3.37 -16.50 12.40
CA ALA A 27 -4.58 -17.23 12.03
C ALA A 27 -5.85 -16.43 12.37
N LEU A 28 -5.89 -15.80 13.56
CA LEU A 28 -6.99 -14.93 13.96
C LEU A 28 -7.16 -13.72 13.03
N VAL A 29 -6.06 -13.05 12.66
CA VAL A 29 -6.11 -11.93 11.71
C VAL A 29 -6.59 -12.41 10.34
N ASN A 30 -6.12 -13.56 9.86
CA ASN A 30 -6.53 -14.08 8.55
C ASN A 30 -8.02 -14.44 8.48
N GLU A 31 -8.71 -14.69 9.59
CA GLU A 31 -10.16 -14.89 9.58
C GLU A 31 -10.94 -13.63 9.16
N VAL A 32 -10.36 -12.42 9.28
CA VAL A 32 -10.99 -11.18 8.79
C VAL A 32 -10.99 -11.07 7.26
N HIS A 33 -10.20 -11.89 6.57
CA HIS A 33 -10.18 -11.95 5.10
C HIS A 33 -11.55 -12.30 4.53
N LYS A 34 -12.24 -13.30 5.12
CA LYS A 34 -13.53 -13.81 4.64
C LYS A 34 -14.62 -12.72 4.53
N PRO A 35 -14.92 -11.92 5.58
CA PRO A 35 -15.92 -10.87 5.48
C PRO A 35 -15.50 -9.71 4.56
N ILE A 36 -14.21 -9.38 4.45
CA ILE A 36 -13.70 -8.33 3.56
C ILE A 36 -13.98 -8.68 2.09
N VAL A 37 -13.59 -9.89 1.67
CA VAL A 37 -13.82 -10.35 0.29
C VAL A 37 -15.31 -10.42 -0.03
N ARG A 38 -16.15 -10.85 0.93
CA ARG A 38 -17.61 -10.89 0.75
C ARG A 38 -18.21 -9.52 0.43
N GLN A 39 -17.63 -8.44 0.95
CA GLN A 39 -18.07 -7.06 0.68
C GLN A 39 -17.33 -6.41 -0.49
N GLN A 40 -16.65 -7.20 -1.34
CA GLN A 40 -15.85 -6.72 -2.48
C GLN A 40 -14.74 -5.74 -2.04
N GLY A 41 -14.25 -5.88 -0.80
CA GLY A 41 -13.13 -5.10 -0.30
C GLY A 41 -11.79 -5.73 -0.64
N TYR A 42 -10.74 -4.91 -0.67
CA TYR A 42 -9.36 -5.38 -0.79
C TYR A 42 -8.80 -5.77 0.57
N PHE A 43 -8.20 -6.95 0.65
CA PHE A 43 -7.36 -7.34 1.77
C PHE A 43 -5.90 -7.32 1.33
N ILE A 44 -5.08 -6.60 2.07
CA ILE A 44 -3.65 -6.51 1.84
C ILE A 44 -2.94 -6.70 3.16
N SER A 45 -1.76 -7.30 3.10
CA SER A 45 -0.96 -7.59 4.28
C SER A 45 0.51 -7.39 3.99
N GLY A 46 1.26 -7.00 5.02
CA GLY A 46 2.70 -7.05 4.95
C GLY A 46 3.30 -7.27 6.32
N LYS A 47 4.54 -7.74 6.32
CA LYS A 47 5.21 -8.23 7.51
C LYS A 47 6.42 -7.36 7.81
N PHE A 48 6.50 -6.87 9.03
CA PHE A 48 7.75 -6.32 9.54
C PHE A 48 8.70 -7.48 9.86
N ASP A 49 9.54 -7.84 8.88
CA ASP A 49 10.56 -8.85 9.08
C ASP A 49 11.78 -8.26 9.82
N GLN A 50 12.25 -8.98 10.84
CA GLN A 50 13.38 -8.59 11.67
C GLN A 50 14.69 -8.41 10.88
N PHE A 51 14.79 -9.00 9.67
CA PHE A 51 15.95 -8.87 8.79
C PHE A 51 15.85 -7.66 7.82
N GLN A 52 14.68 -7.01 7.73
CA GLN A 52 14.44 -5.87 6.83
C GLN A 52 14.42 -4.51 7.54
N ARG A 53 15.07 -4.39 8.71
CA ARG A 53 15.02 -3.17 9.57
C ARG A 53 15.47 -1.88 8.89
N ASN A 54 16.28 -1.99 7.84
CA ASN A 54 16.86 -0.84 7.16
C ASN A 54 16.01 -0.34 5.98
N ILE A 55 14.85 -0.95 5.70
CA ILE A 55 13.94 -0.54 4.63
C ILE A 55 12.73 0.16 5.26
N PRO A 56 12.63 1.49 5.20
CA PRO A 56 11.48 2.22 5.71
C PRO A 56 10.20 1.77 5.01
N TYR A 57 9.14 1.56 5.80
CA TYR A 57 7.83 1.14 5.31
C TYR A 57 7.79 -0.22 4.59
N SER A 58 8.76 -1.13 4.81
CA SER A 58 8.81 -2.43 4.12
C SER A 58 7.49 -3.21 4.15
N ALA A 59 6.85 -3.34 5.31
CA ALA A 59 5.55 -4.00 5.44
C ALA A 59 4.44 -3.28 4.68
N PHE A 60 4.48 -1.95 4.58
CA PHE A 60 3.50 -1.22 3.78
C PHE A 60 3.77 -1.42 2.28
N ILE A 61 5.04 -1.41 1.86
CA ILE A 61 5.44 -1.67 0.47
C ILE A 61 4.90 -3.04 0.03
N GLU A 62 5.14 -4.09 0.82
CA GLU A 62 4.61 -5.44 0.56
C GLU A 62 3.08 -5.43 0.40
N ALA A 63 2.36 -4.81 1.34
CA ALA A 63 0.91 -4.71 1.26
C ALA A 63 0.42 -3.95 0.01
N PHE A 64 1.12 -2.87 -0.38
CA PHE A 64 0.75 -2.10 -1.57
C PHE A 64 1.11 -2.81 -2.88
N GLN A 65 2.14 -3.65 -2.92
CA GLN A 65 2.40 -4.52 -4.08
C GLN A 65 1.21 -5.43 -4.35
N ASP A 66 0.66 -6.07 -3.30
CA ASP A 66 -0.55 -6.87 -3.42
C ASP A 66 -1.74 -6.04 -3.88
N LEU A 67 -1.92 -4.83 -3.34
CA LEU A 67 -2.97 -3.91 -3.81
C LEU A 67 -2.82 -3.63 -5.30
N MET A 68 -1.62 -3.30 -5.78
CA MET A 68 -1.41 -2.95 -7.19
C MET A 68 -1.73 -4.14 -8.10
N ARG A 69 -1.37 -5.36 -7.71
CA ARG A 69 -1.73 -6.58 -8.46
C ARG A 69 -3.23 -6.76 -8.56
N TYR A 70 -3.98 -6.51 -7.48
CA TYR A 70 -5.44 -6.53 -7.54
C TYR A 70 -6.00 -5.45 -8.45
N LEU A 71 -5.54 -4.20 -8.32
CA LEU A 71 -6.04 -3.07 -9.10
C LEU A 71 -5.74 -3.20 -10.61
N LEU A 72 -4.66 -3.89 -10.98
CA LEU A 72 -4.35 -4.20 -12.37
C LEU A 72 -5.36 -5.15 -13.03
N THR A 73 -6.14 -5.90 -12.23
CA THR A 73 -7.20 -6.78 -12.73
C THR A 73 -8.56 -6.08 -12.83
N GLU A 74 -8.67 -4.83 -12.40
CA GLU A 74 -9.90 -4.06 -12.54
C GLU A 74 -10.19 -3.65 -13.99
N ASN A 75 -11.39 -3.11 -14.21
CA ASN A 75 -11.77 -2.58 -15.52
C ASN A 75 -10.89 -1.38 -15.93
N ILE A 76 -10.85 -1.14 -17.25
CA ILE A 76 -10.03 -0.10 -17.87
C ILE A 76 -10.38 1.31 -17.34
N GLU A 77 -11.65 1.56 -17.00
CA GLU A 77 -12.10 2.86 -16.50
C GLU A 77 -11.49 3.18 -15.13
N ASN A 78 -11.53 2.23 -14.20
CA ASN A 78 -10.94 2.38 -12.87
C ASN A 78 -9.42 2.47 -12.94
N LEU A 79 -8.80 1.67 -13.81
CA LEU A 79 -7.36 1.73 -14.04
C LEU A 79 -6.93 3.10 -14.60
N SER A 80 -7.71 3.69 -15.51
CA SER A 80 -7.47 5.03 -16.05
C SER A 80 -7.60 6.14 -15.01
N LYS A 81 -8.63 6.05 -14.14
CA LYS A 81 -8.79 6.97 -12.99
C LYS A 81 -7.59 6.87 -12.04
N LEU A 82 -7.17 5.64 -11.72
CA LEU A 82 -6.02 5.40 -10.86
C LEU A 82 -4.73 5.95 -11.47
N LYS A 83 -4.48 5.69 -12.76
CA LYS A 83 -3.34 6.26 -13.50
C LYS A 83 -3.30 7.78 -13.37
N THR A 84 -4.42 8.44 -13.66
CA THR A 84 -4.51 9.91 -13.57
C THR A 84 -4.20 10.40 -12.16
N LYS A 85 -4.77 9.76 -11.13
CA LYS A 85 -4.55 10.11 -9.72
C LYS A 85 -3.10 9.92 -9.29
N LEU A 86 -2.49 8.79 -9.65
CA LEU A 86 -1.10 8.47 -9.34
C LEU A 86 -0.13 9.42 -10.07
N SER A 87 -0.27 9.60 -11.38
CA SER A 87 0.59 10.50 -12.15
C SER A 87 0.52 11.94 -11.62
N ALA A 88 -0.67 12.43 -11.28
CA ALA A 88 -0.84 13.77 -10.71
C ALA A 88 -0.20 13.90 -9.31
N SER A 89 -0.33 12.88 -8.45
CA SER A 89 0.22 12.91 -7.09
C SER A 89 1.74 12.78 -7.06
N LEU A 90 2.30 11.86 -7.86
CA LEU A 90 3.73 11.54 -7.86
C LEU A 90 4.56 12.54 -8.68
N GLY A 91 3.98 13.06 -9.77
CA GLY A 91 4.69 13.91 -10.74
C GLY A 91 5.99 13.24 -11.21
N ASN A 92 7.06 14.03 -11.32
CA ASN A 92 8.37 13.56 -11.79
C ASN A 92 9.11 12.61 -10.80
N ASN A 93 8.50 12.28 -9.65
CA ASN A 93 9.12 11.38 -8.68
C ASN A 93 8.52 9.96 -8.72
N GLY A 94 7.75 9.62 -9.75
CA GLY A 94 7.11 8.30 -9.87
C GLY A 94 8.10 7.14 -9.81
N GLN A 95 9.32 7.33 -10.33
CA GLN A 95 10.36 6.30 -10.31
C GLN A 95 10.72 5.83 -8.88
N LEU A 96 10.69 6.72 -7.88
CA LEU A 96 10.96 6.33 -6.48
C LEU A 96 9.94 5.33 -5.92
N ILE A 97 8.71 5.35 -6.45
CA ILE A 97 7.68 4.37 -6.09
C ILE A 97 7.88 3.09 -6.90
N ILE A 98 8.19 3.19 -8.19
CA ILE A 98 8.45 2.04 -9.06
C ILE A 98 9.61 1.19 -8.51
N ASP A 99 10.67 1.82 -8.00
CA ASP A 99 11.84 1.13 -7.45
C ASP A 99 11.49 0.21 -6.26
N VAL A 100 10.37 0.45 -5.56
CA VAL A 100 9.91 -0.34 -4.41
C VAL A 100 8.60 -1.10 -4.67
N ILE A 101 7.75 -0.62 -5.57
CA ILE A 101 6.47 -1.21 -5.99
C ILE A 101 6.45 -1.23 -7.52
N PRO A 102 7.12 -2.20 -8.16
CA PRO A 102 7.30 -2.24 -9.62
C PRO A 102 5.98 -2.28 -10.39
N GLU A 103 4.91 -2.84 -9.80
CA GLU A 103 3.58 -2.92 -10.41
C GLU A 103 2.99 -1.54 -10.74
N VAL A 104 3.46 -0.46 -10.10
CA VAL A 104 3.04 0.90 -10.42
C VAL A 104 3.45 1.30 -11.83
N GLU A 105 4.59 0.80 -12.35
CA GLU A 105 5.03 1.06 -13.73
C GLU A 105 4.01 0.58 -14.75
N LEU A 106 3.34 -0.55 -14.48
CA LEU A 106 2.29 -1.09 -15.36
C LEU A 106 1.06 -0.17 -15.45
N ILE A 107 0.89 0.74 -14.49
CA ILE A 107 -0.24 1.67 -14.41
C ILE A 107 0.14 3.03 -15.01
N ILE A 108 1.24 3.63 -14.55
CA ILE A 108 1.64 5.00 -14.94
C ILE A 108 2.65 5.05 -16.09
N GLY A 109 3.20 3.91 -16.50
CA GLY A 109 4.28 3.79 -17.48
C GLY A 109 5.66 4.12 -16.89
N GLN A 110 6.69 3.90 -17.71
CA GLN A 110 8.08 4.25 -17.37
C GLN A 110 8.22 5.71 -16.97
N GLN A 111 9.03 5.96 -15.95
CA GLN A 111 9.27 7.29 -15.40
C GLN A 111 10.73 7.70 -15.62
N PRO A 112 11.02 9.00 -15.71
CA PRO A 112 12.40 9.47 -15.83
C PRO A 112 13.21 9.10 -14.58
N PRO A 113 14.51 8.80 -14.73
CA PRO A 113 15.38 8.53 -13.60
C PRO A 113 15.45 9.76 -12.68
N VAL A 114 15.48 9.52 -11.37
CA VAL A 114 15.52 10.61 -10.39
C VAL A 114 16.96 10.98 -10.11
N GLN A 115 17.23 12.28 -9.96
CA GLN A 115 18.54 12.79 -9.59
C GLN A 115 19.06 12.11 -8.31
N SER A 116 20.32 11.68 -8.33
CA SER A 116 21.00 11.19 -7.14
C SER A 116 21.22 12.34 -6.16
N LEU A 117 20.79 12.14 -4.92
CA LEU A 117 21.04 13.06 -3.80
C LEU A 117 21.82 12.30 -2.73
N GLU A 118 22.37 13.01 -1.76
CA GLU A 118 22.97 12.38 -0.58
C GLU A 118 21.95 11.47 0.15
N ALA A 119 22.45 10.49 0.91
CA ALA A 119 21.62 9.42 1.47
C ALA A 119 20.43 9.94 2.29
N THR A 120 20.64 10.93 3.15
CA THR A 120 19.59 11.51 4.00
C THR A 120 18.54 12.24 3.18
N GLU A 121 18.95 13.00 2.17
CA GLU A 121 18.03 13.75 1.32
C GLU A 121 17.23 12.81 0.40
N SER A 122 17.87 11.77 -0.13
CA SER A 122 17.21 10.68 -0.85
C SER A 122 16.13 10.00 -0.01
N GLN A 123 16.42 9.68 1.26
CA GLN A 123 15.46 9.08 2.18
C GLN A 123 14.28 10.02 2.49
N ASN A 124 14.54 11.29 2.75
CA ASN A 124 13.50 12.29 3.00
C ASN A 124 12.59 12.49 1.78
N ARG A 125 13.19 12.51 0.59
CA ARG A 125 12.46 12.57 -0.68
C ARG A 125 11.56 11.35 -0.85
N PHE A 126 12.10 10.14 -0.62
CA PHE A 126 11.32 8.91 -0.65
C PHE A 126 10.14 8.96 0.33
N ASN A 127 10.39 9.30 1.61
CA ASN A 127 9.34 9.38 2.64
C ASN A 127 8.21 10.34 2.25
N ARG A 128 8.54 11.49 1.64
CA ARG A 128 7.57 12.47 1.16
C ARG A 128 6.74 11.92 0.00
N VAL A 129 7.38 11.25 -0.95
CA VAL A 129 6.72 10.71 -2.15
C VAL A 129 5.87 9.48 -1.79
N PHE A 130 6.34 8.62 -0.89
CA PHE A 130 5.56 7.50 -0.37
C PHE A 130 4.29 7.97 0.36
N LYS A 131 4.36 9.06 1.13
CA LYS A 131 3.16 9.69 1.72
C LYS A 131 2.17 10.21 0.67
N LYS A 132 2.66 10.77 -0.44
CA LYS A 132 1.81 11.20 -1.56
C LYS A 132 1.16 10.02 -2.27
N PHE A 133 1.91 8.95 -2.49
CA PHE A 133 1.41 7.68 -3.02
C PHE A 133 0.29 7.13 -2.14
N TYR A 134 0.56 7.00 -0.83
CA TYR A 134 -0.42 6.54 0.16
C TYR A 134 -1.74 7.34 0.05
N LYS A 135 -1.67 8.68 0.07
CA LYS A 135 -2.85 9.55 -0.02
C LYS A 135 -3.74 9.32 -1.25
N CYS A 136 -3.22 8.71 -2.33
CA CYS A 136 -4.05 8.32 -3.48
C CYS A 136 -5.14 7.31 -3.12
N PHE A 137 -5.01 6.57 -2.02
CA PHE A 137 -5.96 5.53 -1.61
C PHE A 137 -6.85 5.95 -0.43
N TYR A 138 -6.57 7.08 0.24
CA TYR A 138 -7.28 7.50 1.46
C TYR A 138 -8.24 8.68 1.29
N HIS A 139 -8.25 9.34 0.12
CA HIS A 139 -9.24 10.38 -0.16
C HIS A 139 -10.42 9.82 -0.97
N ARG A 140 -11.55 9.64 -0.27
CA ARG A 140 -12.91 9.82 -0.79
C ARG A 140 -13.21 11.31 -0.88
#